data_AF-A0A6A6I1K5-F1
#
_entry.id   AF-A0A6A6I1K5-F1
#
_cell.length_a   1.000
_cell.length_b   1.000
_cell.length_c   1.000
_cell.angle_alpha   90.00
_cell.angle_beta   90.00
_cell.angle_gamma   90.00
#
_symmetry.space_group_name_H-M   'P 1'
#
loop_
_entity.id
_entity.type
_entity.pdbx_description
1 polymer ?
#
loop_
_entity_poly.entity_id
_entity_poly.type
_entity_poly.pdbx_seq_one_letter_code
_entity_poly.pdbx_strand_id
1 'polypeptide(L)'
;MASDSASKQARRLPNFSAHCIFTKEQMQMYIFWLRNTRKSSGLNIQNPPFPTPFEFNAFITWLSPTPKEARRPCKHPRHPFDKFSMVFCPVCTYEIHATFLKWIECAWERKGGPFKGALEADQEYSQLKAAWHFAKTELANHVNLVEALATTQKEWEVKNPNVDVEGVRSYRAVLEMHWTQSAKDVGQKVSKKGTKVSFTPDTKDFSSETSRTNAHFNRRHNNYSAGKYACHTKDGWMDTSWARSSTASLLQLKLFIAESPSDMKGKPPGNAKFVGPLVSYQYHLAIVNWMKDFRERSTISEQAKLATLMSTCDALLVLKPEEDITGDKVRVIVRDVRPFCTEKDAEARRLEEALCSFQTQPSNEVCDSSDCVDDVMDWEYVQNHMDVDMPVNLQDTLDPEMRAQTYR
;
A
#
# COMPACT_ATOMS: atom_id res chain seq x y z
N MET A 1 4.91 -0.75 33.82
CA MET A 1 5.97 -0.15 32.99
C MET A 1 6.40 -1.18 31.95
N ALA A 2 5.65 -1.29 30.85
CA ALA A 2 6.03 -2.15 29.73
C ALA A 2 6.88 -1.30 28.79
N SER A 3 8.14 -1.68 28.60
CA SER A 3 9.05 -1.03 27.66
C SER A 3 8.67 -1.45 26.24
N ASP A 4 8.02 -0.56 25.50
CA ASP A 4 7.74 -0.71 24.07
C ASP A 4 9.04 -0.82 23.28
N SER A 5 9.47 -2.05 23.04
CA SER A 5 10.45 -2.38 22.02
C SER A 5 9.77 -2.48 20.65
N ALA A 6 9.07 -1.42 20.24
CA ALA A 6 8.63 -1.30 18.85
C ALA A 6 9.91 -1.27 17.99
N SER A 7 10.15 -2.35 17.24
CA SER A 7 11.32 -2.45 16.38
C SER A 7 11.32 -1.22 15.48
N LYS A 8 12.41 -0.44 15.53
CA LYS A 8 12.60 0.73 14.66
C LYS A 8 12.83 0.22 13.25
N GLN A 9 11.77 -0.24 12.59
CA GLN A 9 11.81 -0.57 11.19
C GLN A 9 12.23 0.71 10.47
N ALA A 10 13.48 0.70 9.96
CA ALA A 10 14.02 1.83 9.24
C ALA A 10 13.05 2.18 8.12
N ARG A 11 12.39 3.35 8.24
CA ARG A 11 11.48 3.84 7.20
C ARG A 11 12.28 3.86 5.90
N ARG A 12 11.80 3.13 4.89
CA ARG A 12 12.42 3.17 3.57
C ARG A 12 12.26 4.60 3.07
N LEU A 13 13.37 5.32 2.98
CA LEU A 13 13.38 6.64 2.39
C LEU A 13 13.00 6.51 0.91
N PRO A 14 12.35 7.52 0.33
CA PRO A 14 12.04 7.50 -1.08
C PRO A 14 13.32 7.44 -1.91
N ASN A 15 13.26 6.77 -3.06
CA ASN A 15 14.40 6.67 -3.99
C ASN A 15 14.59 7.92 -4.87
N PHE A 16 13.82 8.98 -4.65
CA PHE A 16 13.94 10.24 -5.38
C PHE A 16 14.67 11.30 -4.55
N SER A 17 15.26 12.27 -5.24
CA SER A 17 16.13 13.28 -4.64
C SER A 17 15.36 14.48 -4.09
N ALA A 18 15.93 15.17 -3.10
CA ALA A 18 15.43 16.48 -2.64
C ALA A 18 15.49 17.56 -3.73
N HIS A 19 16.25 17.35 -4.81
CA HIS A 19 16.32 18.25 -5.97
C HIS A 19 14.97 18.58 -6.58
N CYS A 20 13.98 17.69 -6.47
CA CYS A 20 12.67 17.92 -7.09
C CYS A 20 11.84 19.01 -6.39
N ILE A 21 12.11 19.32 -5.11
CA ILE A 21 11.32 20.28 -4.31
C ILE A 21 12.06 21.59 -4.01
N PHE A 22 13.40 21.58 -4.07
CA PHE A 22 14.23 22.75 -3.78
C PHE A 22 14.72 23.43 -5.07
N THR A 23 14.78 24.76 -5.04
CA THR A 23 15.58 25.51 -6.04
C THR A 23 17.07 25.18 -5.91
N LYS A 24 17.89 25.53 -6.91
CA LYS A 24 19.34 25.26 -6.87
C LYS A 24 20.00 25.86 -5.63
N GLU A 25 19.62 27.08 -5.28
CA GLU A 25 20.13 27.82 -4.12
C GLU A 25 19.67 27.15 -2.81
N GLN A 26 18.37 26.84 -2.68
CA GLN A 26 17.84 26.14 -1.50
C GLN A 26 18.47 24.75 -1.34
N MET A 27 18.77 24.07 -2.44
CA MET A 27 19.39 22.76 -2.44
C MET A 27 20.83 22.81 -1.88
N GLN A 28 21.62 23.81 -2.28
CA GLN A 28 22.95 24.04 -1.71
C GLN A 28 22.87 24.32 -0.20
N MET A 29 21.90 25.15 0.21
CA MET A 29 21.64 25.42 1.62
C MET A 29 21.23 24.17 2.39
N TYR A 30 20.37 23.32 1.81
CA TYR A 30 19.93 22.07 2.42
C TYR A 30 21.08 21.06 2.56
N ILE A 31 21.94 20.93 1.55
CA ILE A 31 23.15 20.09 1.64
C ILE A 31 24.08 20.60 2.75
N PHE A 32 24.29 21.91 2.84
CA PHE A 32 25.12 22.51 3.89
C PHE A 32 24.52 22.24 5.28
N TRP A 33 23.21 22.45 5.44
CA TRP A 33 22.48 22.13 6.67
C TRP A 33 22.59 20.65 7.04
N LEU A 34 22.42 19.74 6.07
CA LEU A 34 22.56 18.30 6.29
C LEU A 34 23.96 17.92 6.79
N ARG A 35 25.02 18.48 6.20
CA ARG A 35 26.41 18.23 6.62
C ARG A 35 26.68 18.69 8.05
N ASN A 36 26.07 19.80 8.46
CA ASN A 36 26.27 20.36 9.79
C ASN A 36 25.43 19.66 10.87
N THR A 37 24.26 19.14 10.51
CA THR A 37 23.32 18.51 11.46
C THR A 37 23.51 17.01 11.58
N ARG A 38 23.75 16.32 10.46
CA ARG A 38 24.09 14.89 10.44
C ARG A 38 25.60 14.79 10.34
N LYS A 39 26.27 14.32 11.39
CA LYS A 39 27.71 14.00 11.43
C LYS A 39 28.09 12.84 10.49
N SER A 40 27.48 12.74 9.31
CA SER A 40 27.57 11.61 8.40
C SER A 40 28.60 11.91 7.32
N SER A 41 29.79 11.33 7.46
CA SER A 41 30.89 11.35 6.49
C SER A 41 30.59 10.65 5.15
N GLY A 42 29.37 10.14 4.94
CA GLY A 42 28.96 9.38 3.74
C GLY A 42 27.77 9.95 2.96
N LEU A 43 27.38 11.20 3.18
CA LEU A 43 26.28 11.80 2.41
C LEU A 43 26.69 11.99 0.94
N ASN A 44 26.00 11.29 0.03
CA ASN A 44 26.16 11.51 -1.40
C ASN A 44 25.56 12.87 -1.79
N ILE A 45 26.43 13.84 -2.07
CA ILE A 45 26.07 15.22 -2.38
C ILE A 45 25.36 15.33 -3.73
N GLN A 46 25.62 14.41 -4.66
CA GLN A 46 24.97 14.39 -5.97
C GLN A 46 23.53 13.90 -5.90
N ASN A 47 23.18 13.14 -4.86
CA ASN A 47 21.81 12.68 -4.64
C ASN A 47 21.41 12.82 -3.17
N PRO A 48 21.14 14.05 -2.70
CA PRO A 48 20.74 14.33 -1.34
C PRO A 48 19.41 13.63 -1.01
N PRO A 49 19.28 13.01 0.18
CA PRO A 49 18.08 12.28 0.55
C PRO A 49 16.88 13.21 0.64
N PHE A 50 15.72 12.73 0.19
CA PHE A 50 14.46 13.44 0.33
C PHE A 50 14.12 13.65 1.82
N PRO A 51 13.81 14.88 2.27
CA PRO A 51 13.54 15.15 3.67
C PRO A 51 12.23 14.52 4.12
N THR A 52 12.19 14.09 5.38
CA THR A 52 10.92 13.90 6.11
C THR A 52 10.28 15.26 6.43
N PRO A 53 8.98 15.32 6.76
CA PRO A 53 8.32 16.57 7.16
C PRO A 53 9.04 17.33 8.28
N PHE A 54 9.57 16.61 9.27
CA PHE A 54 10.29 17.21 10.39
C PHE A 54 11.69 17.73 10.01
N GLU A 55 12.40 17.01 9.15
CA GLU A 55 13.70 17.46 8.63
C GLU A 55 13.54 18.68 7.74
N PHE A 56 12.52 18.68 6.89
CA PHE A 56 12.13 19.85 6.12
C PHE A 56 11.83 21.04 7.04
N ASN A 57 11.03 20.84 8.09
CA ASN A 57 10.72 21.90 9.06
C ASN A 57 11.96 22.41 9.79
N ALA A 58 12.87 21.51 10.20
CA ALA A 58 14.14 21.88 10.83
C ALA A 58 15.03 22.68 9.89
N PHE A 59 15.09 22.29 8.61
CA PHE A 59 15.81 23.02 7.57
C PHE A 59 15.24 24.42 7.36
N ILE A 60 13.92 24.57 7.15
CA ILE A 60 13.33 25.90 6.92
C ILE A 60 13.42 26.78 8.18
N THR A 61 13.44 26.19 9.38
CA THR A 61 13.68 26.93 10.63
C THR A 61 15.11 27.49 10.70
N TRP A 62 16.07 26.78 10.10
CA TRP A 62 17.47 27.19 10.05
C TRP A 62 17.75 28.30 9.01
N LEU A 63 16.86 28.48 8.02
CA LEU A 63 17.00 29.54 7.02
C LEU A 63 16.93 30.94 7.67
N SER A 64 17.64 31.89 7.05
CA SER A 64 17.62 33.32 7.40
C SER A 64 17.29 34.14 6.15
N PRO A 65 16.16 34.88 6.12
CA PRO A 65 15.14 34.94 7.17
C PRO A 65 14.35 33.63 7.30
N THR A 66 13.92 33.30 8.52
CA THR A 66 13.09 32.12 8.77
C THR A 66 11.70 32.32 8.16
N PRO A 67 11.21 31.40 7.30
CA PRO A 67 9.86 31.48 6.75
C PRO A 67 8.80 31.46 7.85
N LYS A 68 7.68 32.18 7.66
CA LYS A 68 6.60 32.29 8.66
C LYS A 68 5.92 30.94 8.93
N GLU A 69 6.01 30.04 7.97
CA GLU A 69 5.45 28.70 8.01
C GLU A 69 6.29 27.75 8.88
N ALA A 70 7.57 28.08 9.12
CA ALA A 70 8.45 27.26 9.94
C ALA A 70 7.94 27.17 11.38
N ARG A 71 7.87 25.95 11.92
CA ARG A 71 7.41 25.68 13.28
C ARG A 71 8.60 25.43 14.20
N ARG A 72 8.75 26.29 15.21
CA ARG A 72 9.71 26.09 16.30
C ARG A 72 9.13 25.15 17.36
N PRO A 73 9.97 24.51 18.20
CA PRO A 73 9.49 23.79 19.38
C PRO A 73 8.50 24.67 20.16
N CYS A 74 7.29 24.17 20.35
CA CYS A 74 6.19 24.98 20.87
C CYS A 74 5.98 24.76 22.36
N LYS A 75 5.56 25.82 23.08
CA LYS A 75 5.16 25.77 24.49
C LYS A 75 3.65 25.89 24.68
N HIS A 76 2.87 25.45 23.68
CA HIS A 76 1.41 25.48 23.78
C HIS A 76 0.93 24.61 24.94
N PRO A 77 -0.16 24.98 25.63
CA PRO A 77 -0.84 24.09 26.58
C PRO A 77 -1.21 22.78 25.87
N ARG A 78 -0.74 21.67 26.41
CA ARG A 78 -0.99 20.33 25.87
C ARG A 78 -2.08 19.66 26.69
N HIS A 79 -2.87 18.83 26.04
CA HIS A 79 -3.81 17.98 26.74
C HIS A 79 -3.05 17.01 27.66
N PRO A 80 -3.48 16.76 28.92
CA PRO A 80 -2.75 15.87 29.85
C PRO A 80 -2.55 14.43 29.37
N PHE A 81 -3.35 13.99 28.40
CA PHE A 81 -3.21 12.72 27.69
C PHE A 81 -2.00 12.66 26.73
N ASP A 82 -1.57 13.80 26.16
CA ASP A 82 -0.47 13.84 25.18
C ASP A 82 0.89 13.62 25.85
N LYS A 83 1.36 12.38 25.78
CA LYS A 83 2.68 11.95 26.27
C LYS A 83 3.64 11.58 25.14
N PHE A 84 3.22 11.69 23.88
CA PHE A 84 3.88 11.04 22.75
C PHE A 84 5.00 11.87 22.11
N SER A 85 4.89 13.21 22.17
CA SER A 85 5.89 14.10 21.57
C SER A 85 6.28 15.20 22.55
N MET A 86 7.56 15.29 22.92
CA MET A 86 8.03 16.38 23.80
C MET A 86 8.30 17.69 23.04
N VAL A 87 8.51 17.65 21.73
CA VAL A 87 9.02 18.81 20.96
C VAL A 87 7.91 19.65 20.36
N PHE A 88 6.92 19.00 19.73
CA PHE A 88 5.78 19.66 19.09
C PHE A 88 4.48 19.10 19.62
N CYS A 89 3.48 19.97 19.84
CA CYS A 89 2.13 19.52 20.16
C CYS A 89 1.47 18.88 18.91
N PRO A 90 0.35 18.15 19.07
CA PRO A 90 -0.34 17.51 17.96
C PRO A 90 -0.69 18.48 16.83
N VAL A 91 -1.16 19.68 17.18
CA VAL A 91 -1.50 20.75 16.22
C VAL A 91 -0.28 21.22 15.42
N CYS A 92 0.83 21.55 16.08
CA CYS A 92 2.04 21.96 15.37
C CYS A 92 2.63 20.83 14.51
N THR A 93 2.48 19.58 14.95
CA THR A 93 2.90 18.42 14.17
C THR A 93 2.10 18.31 12.87
N TYR A 94 0.77 18.39 12.96
CA TYR A 94 -0.08 18.43 11.77
C TYR A 94 0.26 19.59 10.83
N GLU A 95 0.49 20.79 11.37
CA GLU A 95 0.89 21.96 10.57
C GLU A 95 2.23 21.77 9.86
N ILE A 96 3.19 21.04 10.45
CA ILE A 96 4.46 20.68 9.79
C ILE A 96 4.18 19.81 8.55
N HIS A 97 3.35 18.77 8.69
CA HIS A 97 2.98 17.90 7.57
C HIS A 97 2.23 18.69 6.48
N ALA A 98 1.26 19.51 6.86
CA ALA A 98 0.49 20.33 5.93
C ALA A 98 1.37 21.36 5.18
N THR A 99 2.30 22.01 5.90
CA THR A 99 3.26 22.96 5.30
C THR A 99 4.18 22.26 4.32
N PHE A 100 4.67 21.06 4.67
CA PHE A 100 5.51 20.27 3.79
C PHE A 100 4.80 19.89 2.49
N LEU A 101 3.57 19.40 2.57
CA LEU A 101 2.76 19.08 1.40
C LEU A 101 2.53 20.31 0.52
N LYS A 102 2.15 21.44 1.12
CA LYS A 102 1.93 22.71 0.42
C LYS A 102 3.19 23.20 -0.32
N TRP A 103 4.37 23.05 0.28
CA TRP A 103 5.63 23.41 -0.37
C TRP A 103 5.91 22.57 -1.62
N ILE A 104 5.59 21.28 -1.57
CA ILE A 104 5.71 20.38 -2.73
C ILE A 104 4.69 20.75 -3.81
N GLU A 105 3.46 21.09 -3.42
CA GLU A 105 2.43 21.57 -4.35
C GLU A 105 2.88 22.84 -5.06
N CYS A 106 3.45 23.83 -4.37
CA CYS A 106 4.02 25.02 -5.00
C CYS A 106 5.20 24.68 -5.94
N ALA A 107 6.02 23.68 -5.63
CA ALA A 107 7.07 23.21 -6.54
C ALA A 107 6.47 22.52 -7.78
N TRP A 108 5.40 21.76 -7.61
CA TRP A 108 4.69 21.08 -8.69
C TRP A 108 3.94 22.05 -9.61
N GLU A 109 3.28 23.06 -9.05
CA GLU A 109 2.60 24.14 -9.78
C GLU A 109 3.58 24.90 -10.71
N ARG A 110 4.79 25.21 -10.22
CA ARG A 110 5.85 25.83 -11.04
C ARG A 110 6.27 24.98 -12.24
N LYS A 111 5.99 23.67 -12.22
CA LYS A 111 6.25 22.72 -13.32
C LYS A 111 5.04 22.43 -14.19
N GLY A 112 3.96 23.20 -14.04
CA GLY A 112 2.72 23.06 -14.81
C GLY A 112 1.58 22.39 -14.04
N GLY A 113 1.79 22.05 -12.76
CA GLY A 113 0.75 21.48 -11.90
C GLY A 113 0.38 20.03 -12.25
N PRO A 114 -0.65 19.47 -11.60
CA PRO A 114 -0.96 18.03 -11.68
C PRO A 114 -1.56 17.58 -13.02
N PHE A 115 -1.98 18.50 -13.89
CA PHE A 115 -2.69 18.22 -15.14
C PHE A 115 -1.80 18.28 -16.38
N LYS A 116 -0.47 18.27 -16.21
CA LYS A 116 0.44 18.23 -17.35
C LYS A 116 0.23 16.94 -18.16
N GLY A 117 0.13 17.05 -19.48
CA GLY A 117 -0.08 15.90 -20.37
C GLY A 117 1.08 14.90 -20.29
N ALA A 118 0.80 13.61 -20.46
CA ALA A 118 1.81 12.54 -20.34
C ALA A 118 3.01 12.73 -21.29
N LEU A 119 2.79 13.31 -22.47
CA LEU A 119 3.83 13.60 -23.46
C LEU A 119 4.80 14.71 -23.04
N GLU A 120 4.41 15.55 -22.07
CA GLU A 120 5.21 16.69 -21.59
C GLU A 120 5.83 16.44 -20.21
N ALA A 121 5.59 15.27 -19.62
CA ALA A 121 6.10 14.91 -18.30
C ALA A 121 7.57 14.47 -18.40
N ASP A 122 8.48 15.31 -17.92
CA ASP A 122 9.89 14.98 -17.78
C ASP A 122 10.16 14.15 -16.50
N GLN A 123 11.43 13.76 -16.32
CA GLN A 123 11.85 13.00 -15.14
C GLN A 123 11.63 13.79 -13.84
N GLU A 124 11.86 15.11 -13.84
CA GLU A 124 11.65 15.97 -12.67
C GLU A 124 10.17 16.03 -12.27
N TYR A 125 9.27 16.12 -13.25
CA TYR A 125 7.82 16.06 -13.02
C TYR A 125 7.41 14.73 -12.37
N SER A 126 7.97 13.61 -12.85
CA SER A 126 7.72 12.30 -12.27
C SER A 126 8.22 12.20 -10.83
N GLN A 127 9.39 12.77 -10.52
CA GLN A 127 9.92 12.85 -9.16
C GLN A 127 9.07 13.75 -8.25
N LEU A 128 8.58 14.89 -8.75
CA LEU A 128 7.66 15.78 -8.03
C LEU A 128 6.35 15.09 -7.71
N LYS A 129 5.77 14.37 -8.66
CA LYS A 129 4.56 13.57 -8.45
C LYS A 129 4.79 12.52 -7.37
N ALA A 130 5.92 11.81 -7.41
CA ALA A 130 6.29 10.83 -6.39
C ALA A 130 6.49 11.48 -5.00
N ALA A 131 7.14 12.65 -4.94
CA ALA A 131 7.32 13.44 -3.74
C ALA A 131 5.98 13.89 -3.12
N TRP A 132 5.05 14.35 -3.96
CA TRP A 132 3.71 14.72 -3.51
C TRP A 132 2.95 13.53 -2.94
N HIS A 133 2.96 12.38 -3.64
CA HIS A 133 2.34 11.15 -3.11
C HIS A 133 2.95 10.73 -1.77
N PHE A 134 4.28 10.80 -1.65
CA PHE A 134 4.96 10.49 -0.39
C PHE A 134 4.51 11.43 0.74
N ALA A 135 4.54 12.75 0.54
CA ALA A 135 4.13 13.71 1.57
C ALA A 135 2.64 13.57 1.94
N LYS A 136 1.78 13.28 0.95
CA LYS A 136 0.36 13.00 1.18
C LYS A 136 0.17 11.74 2.00
N THR A 137 0.91 10.67 1.72
CA THR A 137 0.92 9.44 2.52
C THR A 137 1.40 9.70 3.94
N GLU A 138 2.47 10.49 4.14
CA GLU A 138 2.95 10.86 5.47
C GLU A 138 1.89 11.65 6.26
N LEU A 139 1.19 12.59 5.62
CA LEU A 139 0.09 13.32 6.25
C LEU A 139 -1.08 12.38 6.58
N ALA A 140 -1.47 11.49 5.66
CA ALA A 140 -2.56 10.52 5.89
C ALA A 140 -2.25 9.55 7.03
N ASN A 141 -1.01 9.05 7.10
CA ASN A 141 -0.54 8.21 8.21
C ASN A 141 -0.61 8.97 9.54
N HIS A 142 -0.24 10.25 9.55
CA HIS A 142 -0.36 11.09 10.74
C HIS A 142 -1.82 11.30 11.15
N VAL A 143 -2.72 11.59 10.20
CA VAL A 143 -4.16 11.76 10.48
C VAL A 143 -4.76 10.47 11.04
N ASN A 144 -4.45 9.30 10.47
CA ASN A 144 -4.90 8.00 10.98
C ASN A 144 -4.45 7.78 12.45
N LEU A 145 -3.19 8.09 12.76
CA LEU A 145 -2.69 8.05 14.14
C LEU A 145 -3.47 9.03 15.06
N VAL A 146 -3.72 10.25 14.58
CA VAL A 146 -4.47 11.27 15.32
C VAL A 146 -5.91 10.82 15.58
N GLU A 147 -6.57 10.13 14.65
CA GLU A 147 -7.93 9.59 14.83
C GLU A 147 -7.99 8.55 15.95
N ALA A 148 -7.03 7.61 15.97
CA ALA A 148 -6.90 6.64 17.05
C ALA A 148 -6.62 7.32 18.41
N LEU A 149 -5.70 8.30 18.44
CA LEU A 149 -5.37 9.03 19.66
C LEU A 149 -6.48 9.97 20.13
N ALA A 150 -7.27 10.55 19.23
CA ALA A 150 -8.42 11.37 19.58
C ALA A 150 -9.55 10.54 20.20
N THR A 151 -9.74 9.29 19.74
CA THR A 151 -10.72 8.36 20.31
C THR A 151 -10.35 8.00 21.76
N THR A 152 -9.09 7.62 21.98
CA THR A 152 -8.59 7.31 23.34
C THR A 152 -8.55 8.54 24.25
N GLN A 153 -8.24 9.73 23.70
CA GLN A 153 -8.33 11.00 24.43
C GLN A 153 -9.78 11.27 24.88
N LYS A 154 -10.78 11.02 24.04
CA LYS A 154 -12.20 11.19 24.39
C LYS A 154 -12.62 10.27 25.54
N GLU A 155 -12.18 9.01 25.52
CA GLU A 155 -12.42 8.09 26.64
C GLU A 155 -11.76 8.55 27.94
N TRP A 156 -10.56 9.13 27.83
CA TRP A 156 -9.87 9.72 28.97
C TRP A 156 -10.64 10.93 29.53
N GLU A 157 -11.17 11.81 28.68
CA GLU A 157 -11.98 12.96 29.09
C GLU A 157 -13.23 12.53 29.87
N VAL A 158 -13.90 11.45 29.45
CA VAL A 158 -15.06 10.88 30.18
C VAL A 158 -14.68 10.41 31.60
N LYS A 159 -13.48 9.85 31.76
CA LYS A 159 -12.96 9.39 33.06
C LYS A 159 -12.44 10.53 33.95
N ASN A 160 -12.19 11.70 33.39
CA ASN A 160 -11.56 12.83 34.08
C ASN A 160 -12.35 14.14 33.88
N PRO A 161 -13.65 14.18 34.26
CA PRO A 161 -14.52 15.33 33.97
C PRO A 161 -14.11 16.62 34.68
N ASN A 162 -13.30 16.55 35.74
CA ASN A 162 -12.88 17.70 36.54
C ASN A 162 -11.61 18.39 35.99
N VAL A 163 -11.03 17.88 34.89
CA VAL A 163 -9.82 18.47 34.31
C VAL A 163 -10.21 19.50 33.26
N ASP A 164 -9.78 20.75 33.47
CA ASP A 164 -9.97 21.81 32.49
C ASP A 164 -9.12 21.53 31.23
N VAL A 165 -9.80 21.45 30.09
CA VAL A 165 -9.22 21.20 28.76
C VAL A 165 -9.42 22.39 27.83
N GLU A 166 -9.84 23.55 28.35
CA GLU A 166 -10.03 24.75 27.55
C GLU A 166 -8.67 25.28 27.03
N GLY A 167 -8.62 25.63 25.74
CA GLY A 167 -7.43 26.19 25.11
C GLY A 167 -6.26 25.21 24.88
N VAL A 168 -6.39 23.93 25.23
CA VAL A 168 -5.32 22.95 24.98
C VAL A 168 -5.24 22.52 23.52
N ARG A 169 -4.02 22.34 23.02
CA ARG A 169 -3.74 21.81 21.67
C ARG A 169 -3.83 20.29 21.70
N SER A 170 -5.02 19.76 21.45
CA SER A 170 -5.35 18.34 21.57
C SER A 170 -5.43 17.60 20.21
N TYR A 171 -5.55 16.27 20.23
CA TYR A 171 -5.73 15.48 19.00
C TYR A 171 -7.09 15.76 18.32
N ARG A 172 -8.13 16.03 19.13
CA ARG A 172 -9.46 16.44 18.62
C ARG A 172 -9.38 17.75 17.83
N ALA A 173 -8.60 18.72 18.32
CA ALA A 173 -8.39 19.99 17.62
C ALA A 173 -7.71 19.79 16.25
N VAL A 174 -6.82 18.80 16.12
CA VAL A 174 -6.20 18.44 14.84
C VAL A 174 -7.24 17.92 13.84
N LEU A 175 -8.16 17.03 14.26
CA LEU A 175 -9.20 16.50 13.39
C LEU A 175 -10.16 17.60 12.90
N GLU A 176 -10.55 18.50 13.80
CA GLU A 176 -11.38 19.65 13.44
C GLU A 176 -10.69 20.54 12.39
N MET A 177 -9.39 20.85 12.59
CA MET A 177 -8.59 21.57 11.61
C MET A 177 -8.51 20.83 10.27
N HIS A 178 -8.29 19.52 10.29
CA HIS A 178 -8.16 18.68 9.10
C HIS A 178 -9.45 18.62 8.27
N TRP A 179 -10.59 18.37 8.91
CA TRP A 179 -11.88 18.32 8.22
C TRP A 179 -12.34 19.69 7.74
N THR A 180 -12.08 20.75 8.51
CA THR A 180 -12.36 22.12 8.09
C THR A 180 -11.55 22.49 6.85
N GLN A 181 -10.27 22.11 6.79
CA GLN A 181 -9.43 22.33 5.62
C GLN A 181 -9.94 21.52 4.42
N SER A 182 -10.22 20.23 4.62
CA SER A 182 -10.72 19.34 3.56
C SER A 182 -12.05 19.83 2.98
N ALA A 183 -12.95 20.36 3.82
CA ALA A 183 -14.22 20.93 3.37
C ALA A 183 -14.03 22.17 2.48
N LYS A 184 -13.03 23.01 2.77
CA LYS A 184 -12.69 24.17 1.93
C LYS A 184 -12.18 23.74 0.56
N ASP A 185 -11.36 22.69 0.52
CA ASP A 185 -10.78 22.17 -0.72
C ASP A 185 -11.87 21.53 -1.62
N VAL A 186 -12.86 20.86 -1.04
CA VAL A 186 -14.03 20.34 -1.78
C VAL A 186 -14.96 21.46 -2.25
N GLY A 187 -15.05 22.55 -1.48
CA GLY A 187 -15.87 23.73 -1.79
C GLY A 187 -15.36 24.55 -2.96
N GLN A 188 -14.06 24.52 -3.24
CA GLN A 188 -13.50 25.01 -4.51
C GLN A 188 -13.75 24.00 -5.63
N LYS A 189 -15.01 23.65 -5.86
CA LYS A 189 -15.42 23.27 -7.21
C LYS A 189 -15.10 24.49 -8.06
N VAL A 190 -13.98 24.45 -8.78
CA VAL A 190 -13.80 25.28 -9.97
C VAL A 190 -15.14 25.14 -10.67
N SER A 191 -15.92 26.22 -10.74
CA SER A 191 -17.16 26.19 -11.49
C SER A 191 -16.67 25.96 -12.92
N LYS A 192 -16.54 24.69 -13.31
CA LYS A 192 -16.45 24.31 -14.70
C LYS A 192 -17.66 25.01 -15.25
N LYS A 193 -17.46 26.08 -16.05
CA LYS A 193 -18.53 26.75 -16.80
C LYS A 193 -19.36 25.60 -17.28
N GLY A 194 -20.56 25.43 -16.70
CA GLY A 194 -21.24 24.15 -16.75
C GLY A 194 -21.32 23.82 -18.22
N THR A 195 -20.51 22.85 -18.67
CA THR A 195 -20.70 22.33 -20.01
C THR A 195 -22.06 21.70 -19.86
N LYS A 196 -23.07 22.44 -20.30
CA LYS A 196 -24.44 21.98 -20.27
C LYS A 196 -24.40 20.81 -21.22
N VAL A 197 -24.22 19.62 -20.65
CA VAL A 197 -24.31 18.37 -21.40
C VAL A 197 -25.78 18.29 -21.75
N SER A 198 -26.15 18.95 -22.85
CA SER A 198 -27.43 18.78 -23.48
C SER A 198 -27.35 17.46 -24.21
N PHE A 199 -27.99 16.45 -23.64
CA PHE A 199 -28.27 15.25 -24.39
C PHE A 199 -29.18 15.62 -25.57
N THR A 200 -28.95 14.97 -26.70
CA THR A 200 -29.75 15.19 -27.90
C THR A 200 -31.20 14.75 -27.62
N PRO A 201 -32.24 15.40 -28.21
CA PRO A 201 -33.65 15.14 -27.91
C PRO A 201 -34.11 13.69 -28.16
N ASP A 202 -33.36 12.95 -28.97
CA ASP A 202 -33.54 11.54 -29.29
C ASP A 202 -33.00 10.58 -28.20
N THR A 203 -32.36 11.11 -27.14
CA THR A 203 -31.93 10.31 -25.99
C THR A 203 -33.15 9.96 -25.13
N LYS A 204 -33.89 8.94 -25.56
CA LYS A 204 -35.08 8.42 -24.88
C LYS A 204 -34.72 7.93 -23.47
N ASP A 205 -35.45 8.44 -22.48
CA ASP A 205 -35.48 8.00 -21.08
C ASP A 205 -34.17 8.01 -20.27
N PHE A 206 -33.87 9.16 -19.68
CA PHE A 206 -33.02 9.22 -18.49
C PHE A 206 -33.80 9.09 -17.17
N SER A 207 -35.13 9.26 -17.18
CA SER A 207 -35.93 9.45 -15.96
C SER A 207 -35.80 8.29 -14.95
N SER A 208 -35.67 7.06 -15.43
CA SER A 208 -35.53 5.84 -14.61
C SER A 208 -34.08 5.50 -14.24
N GLU A 209 -33.08 6.00 -14.96
CA GLU A 209 -31.65 5.78 -14.68
C GLU A 209 -31.06 6.88 -13.79
N THR A 210 -31.52 8.14 -13.92
CA THR A 210 -31.03 9.27 -13.11
C THR A 210 -31.56 9.28 -11.67
N SER A 211 -32.61 8.50 -11.39
CA SER A 211 -33.24 8.38 -10.08
C SER A 211 -32.80 7.14 -9.30
N ARG A 212 -31.84 6.36 -9.83
CA ARG A 212 -31.30 5.19 -9.14
C ARG A 212 -30.46 5.65 -7.94
N THR A 213 -30.82 5.15 -6.76
CA THR A 213 -29.98 5.30 -5.58
C THR A 213 -28.66 4.54 -5.80
N ASN A 214 -27.58 4.96 -5.13
CA ASN A 214 -26.26 4.29 -5.26
C ASN A 214 -26.33 2.77 -5.03
N ALA A 215 -27.24 2.32 -4.15
CA ALA A 215 -27.46 0.90 -3.87
C ALA A 215 -27.93 0.11 -5.11
N HIS A 216 -28.70 0.73 -6.01
CA HIS A 216 -29.20 0.08 -7.24
C HIS A 216 -28.14 -0.07 -8.33
N PHE A 217 -26.95 0.53 -8.18
CA PHE A 217 -25.80 0.26 -9.06
C PHE A 217 -25.02 -0.99 -8.63
N ASN A 218 -25.30 -1.55 -7.45
CA ASN A 218 -24.73 -2.82 -7.02
C ASN A 218 -25.39 -3.98 -7.77
N ARG A 219 -24.62 -4.75 -8.55
CA ARG A 219 -25.10 -5.91 -9.32
C ARG A 219 -25.75 -7.01 -8.47
N ARG A 220 -25.47 -7.03 -7.17
CA ARG A 220 -26.04 -7.99 -6.21
C ARG A 220 -27.33 -7.48 -5.56
N HIS A 221 -27.71 -6.23 -5.78
CA HIS A 221 -28.95 -5.70 -5.24
C HIS A 221 -30.14 -6.34 -5.95
N ASN A 222 -31.18 -6.75 -5.21
CA ASN A 222 -32.35 -7.45 -5.78
C ASN A 222 -33.06 -6.62 -6.87
N ASN A 223 -32.98 -5.30 -6.78
CA ASN A 223 -33.56 -4.37 -7.75
C ASN A 223 -32.56 -3.87 -8.81
N TYR A 224 -31.40 -4.53 -8.95
CA TYR A 224 -30.46 -4.19 -10.01
C TYR A 224 -31.09 -4.47 -11.38
N SER A 225 -31.31 -3.42 -12.16
CA SER A 225 -31.61 -3.53 -13.58
C SER A 225 -30.37 -3.15 -14.38
N ALA A 226 -29.97 -3.99 -15.32
CA ALA A 226 -28.88 -3.69 -16.24
C ALA A 226 -29.25 -2.41 -17.03
N GLY A 227 -28.46 -1.34 -16.87
CA GLY A 227 -28.66 -0.11 -17.66
C GLY A 227 -28.27 -0.29 -19.12
N LYS A 228 -28.52 0.71 -19.97
CA LYS A 228 -28.18 0.64 -21.41
C LYS A 228 -26.70 0.30 -21.68
N TYR A 229 -25.81 0.70 -20.79
CA TYR A 229 -24.36 0.44 -20.85
C TYR A 229 -23.91 -0.75 -20.01
N ALA A 230 -24.84 -1.48 -19.41
CA ALA A 230 -24.50 -2.75 -18.77
C ALA A 230 -24.05 -3.76 -19.84
N CYS A 231 -23.17 -4.67 -19.43
CA CYS A 231 -22.68 -5.72 -20.31
C CYS A 231 -23.87 -6.51 -20.89
N HIS A 232 -23.90 -6.70 -22.20
CA HIS A 232 -25.02 -7.32 -22.89
C HIS A 232 -25.15 -8.82 -22.61
N THR A 233 -24.06 -9.46 -22.15
CA THR A 233 -24.05 -10.89 -21.83
C THR A 233 -24.49 -11.11 -20.38
N LYS A 234 -25.29 -12.16 -20.16
CA LYS A 234 -25.62 -12.66 -18.80
C LYS A 234 -24.36 -13.01 -18.00
N ASP A 235 -23.27 -13.32 -18.70
CA ASP A 235 -21.98 -13.73 -18.13
C ASP A 235 -21.16 -12.55 -17.56
N GLY A 236 -21.56 -11.30 -17.83
CA GLY A 236 -20.92 -10.10 -17.31
C GLY A 236 -19.60 -9.72 -18.01
N TRP A 237 -18.90 -8.75 -17.42
CA TRP A 237 -17.55 -8.38 -17.88
C TRP A 237 -16.58 -9.50 -17.53
N MET A 238 -15.73 -9.89 -18.49
CA MET A 238 -14.52 -10.64 -18.19
C MET A 238 -13.76 -9.88 -17.10
N ASP A 239 -13.53 -10.51 -15.95
CA ASP A 239 -12.79 -9.90 -14.84
C ASP A 239 -11.33 -9.70 -15.25
N THR A 240 -11.04 -8.53 -15.81
CA THR A 240 -9.67 -8.13 -16.17
C THR A 240 -8.87 -7.66 -14.97
N SER A 241 -9.46 -7.56 -13.78
CA SER A 241 -8.69 -7.24 -12.56
C SER A 241 -7.88 -8.42 -12.07
N TRP A 242 -8.26 -9.64 -12.49
CA TRP A 242 -7.67 -10.91 -12.09
C TRP A 242 -7.71 -11.09 -10.57
N ALA A 243 -8.52 -10.30 -9.85
CA ALA A 243 -8.61 -10.31 -8.40
C ALA A 243 -9.09 -11.67 -7.85
N ARG A 244 -9.80 -12.44 -8.68
CA ARG A 244 -10.25 -13.80 -8.37
C ARG A 244 -9.32 -14.90 -8.90
N SER A 245 -8.29 -14.54 -9.65
CA SER A 245 -7.35 -15.51 -10.20
C SER A 245 -6.35 -15.91 -9.12
N SER A 246 -6.50 -17.12 -8.58
CA SER A 246 -5.52 -17.71 -7.65
C SER A 246 -4.11 -17.73 -8.24
N THR A 247 -4.01 -17.89 -9.57
CA THR A 247 -2.73 -17.84 -10.29
C THR A 247 -2.14 -16.43 -10.26
N ALA A 248 -2.95 -15.39 -10.49
CA ALA A 248 -2.48 -14.01 -10.43
C ALA A 248 -1.99 -13.65 -9.01
N SER A 249 -2.73 -14.07 -7.97
CA SER A 249 -2.33 -13.87 -6.59
C SER A 249 -1.01 -14.60 -6.26
N LEU A 250 -0.86 -15.86 -6.68
CA LEU A 250 0.38 -16.63 -6.50
C LEU A 250 1.60 -15.93 -7.13
N LEU A 251 1.45 -15.41 -8.35
CA LEU A 251 2.53 -14.76 -9.09
C LEU A 251 3.06 -13.49 -8.42
N GLN A 252 2.27 -12.86 -7.55
CA GLN A 252 2.64 -11.65 -6.81
C GLN A 252 3.32 -11.93 -5.46
N LEU A 253 3.35 -13.19 -5.00
CA LEU A 253 3.94 -13.54 -3.70
C LEU A 253 5.46 -13.40 -3.71
N LYS A 254 6.03 -13.00 -2.56
CA LYS A 254 7.48 -12.96 -2.33
C LYS A 254 8.05 -14.38 -2.35
N LEU A 255 9.06 -14.63 -3.16
CA LEU A 255 9.69 -15.95 -3.28
C LEU A 255 10.99 -16.03 -2.49
N PHE A 256 11.07 -17.06 -1.64
CA PHE A 256 12.27 -17.47 -0.92
C PHE A 256 12.67 -18.87 -1.37
N ILE A 257 13.94 -19.08 -1.68
CA ILE A 257 14.49 -20.37 -2.10
C ILE A 257 15.34 -20.95 -0.96
N ALA A 258 15.01 -22.18 -0.57
CA ALA A 258 15.79 -23.00 0.35
C ALA A 258 16.71 -23.94 -0.44
N GLU A 259 17.98 -24.04 -0.08
CA GLU A 259 18.93 -24.96 -0.74
C GLU A 259 18.74 -26.41 -0.27
N SER A 260 18.30 -26.62 0.96
CA SER A 260 18.08 -27.95 1.54
C SER A 260 16.75 -28.07 2.28
N PRO A 261 16.19 -29.29 2.46
CA PRO A 261 14.99 -29.50 3.28
C PRO A 261 15.13 -29.03 4.74
N SER A 262 16.35 -29.02 5.28
CA SER A 262 16.64 -28.45 6.61
C SER A 262 16.39 -26.95 6.68
N ASP A 263 16.66 -26.22 5.59
CA ASP A 263 16.44 -24.77 5.51
C ASP A 263 14.95 -24.41 5.40
N MET A 264 14.08 -25.40 5.18
CA MET A 264 12.63 -25.23 5.18
C MET A 264 12.03 -25.18 6.60
N LYS A 265 12.85 -25.35 7.65
CA LYS A 265 12.42 -25.34 9.06
C LYS A 265 12.60 -23.95 9.66
N GLY A 266 11.60 -23.48 10.41
CA GLY A 266 11.59 -22.17 11.08
C GLY A 266 10.83 -21.08 10.32
N LYS A 267 10.48 -19.99 11.02
CA LYS A 267 9.85 -18.79 10.44
C LYS A 267 10.58 -17.54 10.97
N PRO A 268 11.09 -16.65 10.10
CA PRO A 268 11.45 -16.89 8.69
C PRO A 268 12.66 -17.86 8.62
N PRO A 269 12.79 -18.65 7.55
CA PRO A 269 13.93 -19.53 7.37
C PRO A 269 15.20 -18.69 7.16
N GLY A 270 16.07 -18.63 8.18
CA GLY A 270 17.26 -17.77 8.18
C GLY A 270 18.25 -18.04 7.03
N ASN A 271 18.18 -19.23 6.43
CA ASN A 271 19.05 -19.65 5.33
C ASN A 271 18.40 -19.51 3.94
N ALA A 272 17.13 -19.12 3.86
CA ALA A 272 16.47 -19.01 2.55
C ALA A 272 16.83 -17.70 1.85
N LYS A 273 17.15 -17.80 0.55
CA LYS A 273 17.50 -16.65 -0.28
C LYS A 273 16.22 -16.01 -0.84
N PHE A 274 16.02 -14.71 -0.57
CA PHE A 274 14.97 -13.94 -1.23
C PHE A 274 15.33 -13.70 -2.70
N VAL A 275 14.42 -14.05 -3.62
CA VAL A 275 14.63 -13.95 -5.07
C VAL A 275 13.83 -12.83 -5.73
N GLY A 276 12.75 -12.37 -5.10
CA GLY A 276 11.84 -11.37 -5.66
C GLY A 276 10.39 -11.89 -5.71
N PRO A 277 9.51 -11.26 -6.49
CA PRO A 277 8.18 -11.80 -6.78
C PRO A 277 8.27 -13.13 -7.54
N LEU A 278 7.32 -14.06 -7.31
CA LEU A 278 7.28 -15.34 -8.01
C LEU A 278 7.31 -15.17 -9.53
N VAL A 279 6.57 -14.21 -10.09
CA VAL A 279 6.54 -13.93 -11.54
C VAL A 279 7.90 -13.64 -12.15
N SER A 280 8.87 -13.17 -11.37
CA SER A 280 10.22 -12.86 -11.84
C SER A 280 11.16 -14.07 -11.82
N TYR A 281 10.70 -15.24 -11.34
CA TYR A 281 11.52 -16.44 -11.23
C TYR A 281 11.39 -17.33 -12.47
N GLN A 282 12.51 -17.87 -12.96
CA GLN A 282 12.52 -18.67 -14.21
C GLN A 282 11.63 -19.92 -14.15
N TYR A 283 11.41 -20.49 -12.96
CA TYR A 283 10.57 -21.68 -12.77
C TYR A 283 9.18 -21.37 -12.19
N HIS A 284 8.66 -20.15 -12.34
CA HIS A 284 7.39 -19.75 -11.73
C HIS A 284 6.20 -20.62 -12.16
N LEU A 285 6.12 -21.02 -13.45
CA LEU A 285 5.06 -21.88 -13.94
C LEU A 285 5.09 -23.28 -13.30
N ALA A 286 6.28 -23.85 -13.12
CA ALA A 286 6.44 -25.16 -12.46
C ALA A 286 5.95 -25.10 -11.01
N ILE A 287 6.23 -24.00 -10.29
CA ILE A 287 5.75 -23.78 -8.91
C ILE A 287 4.23 -23.59 -8.87
N VAL A 288 3.66 -22.82 -9.80
CA VAL A 288 2.20 -22.63 -9.89
C VAL A 288 1.49 -23.96 -10.17
N ASN A 289 2.01 -24.76 -11.09
CA ASN A 289 1.44 -26.07 -11.41
C ASN A 289 1.55 -27.03 -10.23
N TRP A 290 2.70 -27.07 -9.55
CA TRP A 290 2.85 -27.87 -8.32
C TRP A 290 1.78 -27.52 -7.26
N MET A 291 1.48 -26.23 -7.07
CA MET A 291 0.45 -25.78 -6.12
C MET A 291 -0.96 -26.19 -6.54
N LYS A 292 -1.26 -26.20 -7.85
CA LYS A 292 -2.53 -26.70 -8.39
C LYS A 292 -2.66 -28.21 -8.16
N ASP A 293 -1.64 -28.98 -8.55
CA ASP A 293 -1.58 -30.43 -8.39
C ASP A 293 -1.64 -30.84 -6.90
N PHE A 294 -0.99 -30.06 -6.03
CA PHE A 294 -1.05 -30.26 -4.59
C PHE A 294 -2.47 -30.07 -4.07
N ARG A 295 -3.16 -29.00 -4.49
CA ARG A 295 -4.56 -28.75 -4.12
C ARG A 295 -5.47 -29.87 -4.60
N GLU A 296 -5.31 -30.34 -5.82
CA GLU A 296 -6.16 -31.40 -6.41
C GLU A 296 -5.96 -32.75 -5.71
N ARG A 297 -4.75 -33.06 -5.26
CA ARG A 297 -4.45 -34.31 -4.52
C ARG A 297 -4.68 -34.22 -3.01
N SER A 298 -4.90 -33.02 -2.49
CA SER A 298 -5.13 -32.78 -1.06
C SER A 298 -6.53 -33.18 -0.63
N THR A 299 -6.66 -33.63 0.61
CA THR A 299 -7.97 -33.84 1.24
C THR A 299 -8.75 -32.51 1.36
N ILE A 300 -10.07 -32.57 1.50
CA ILE A 300 -10.92 -31.37 1.67
C ILE A 300 -10.43 -30.49 2.84
N SER A 301 -10.02 -31.10 3.95
CA SER A 301 -9.48 -30.39 5.12
C SER A 301 -8.17 -29.65 4.78
N GLU A 302 -7.28 -30.27 4.02
CA GLU A 302 -6.03 -29.66 3.57
C GLU A 302 -6.28 -28.56 2.54
N GLN A 303 -7.23 -28.75 1.63
CA GLN A 303 -7.64 -27.71 0.67
C GLN A 303 -8.18 -26.47 1.39
N ALA A 304 -9.02 -26.64 2.43
CA ALA A 304 -9.53 -25.54 3.23
C ALA A 304 -8.41 -24.79 3.99
N LYS A 305 -7.47 -25.54 4.58
CA LYS A 305 -6.26 -24.96 5.22
C LYS A 305 -5.40 -24.21 4.22
N LEU A 306 -5.18 -24.78 3.03
CA LEU A 306 -4.42 -24.16 1.96
C LEU A 306 -5.11 -22.89 1.47
N ALA A 307 -6.43 -22.90 1.26
CA ALA A 307 -7.19 -21.71 0.88
C ALA A 307 -7.08 -20.59 1.92
N THR A 308 -7.15 -20.94 3.21
CA THR A 308 -6.96 -20.00 4.33
C THR A 308 -5.53 -19.47 4.38
N LEU A 309 -4.53 -20.31 4.15
CA LEU A 309 -3.14 -19.88 4.07
C LEU A 309 -2.90 -19.00 2.85
N MET A 310 -3.52 -19.29 1.71
CA MET A 310 -3.35 -18.54 0.46
C MET A 310 -4.04 -17.18 0.49
N SER A 311 -5.13 -17.02 1.24
CA SER A 311 -5.76 -15.70 1.46
C SER A 311 -4.94 -14.84 2.42
N THR A 312 -4.07 -15.46 3.21
CA THR A 312 -3.31 -14.78 4.27
C THR A 312 -1.82 -14.64 3.99
N CYS A 313 -1.22 -15.45 3.12
CA CYS A 313 0.20 -15.39 2.85
C CYS A 313 0.60 -14.19 1.98
N ASP A 314 1.82 -13.71 2.19
CA ASP A 314 2.49 -12.71 1.35
C ASP A 314 3.79 -13.28 0.73
N ALA A 315 4.14 -14.54 1.07
CA ALA A 315 5.35 -15.20 0.62
C ALA A 315 5.18 -16.71 0.39
N LEU A 316 6.04 -17.24 -0.48
CA LEU A 316 6.28 -18.66 -0.72
C LEU A 316 7.72 -19.00 -0.36
N LEU A 317 7.88 -20.10 0.35
CA LEU A 317 9.17 -20.76 0.57
C LEU A 317 9.21 -22.02 -0.29
N VAL A 318 10.19 -22.10 -1.19
CA VAL A 318 10.31 -23.19 -2.16
C VAL A 318 11.65 -23.89 -1.97
N LEU A 319 11.63 -25.22 -1.87
CA LEU A 319 12.86 -25.99 -1.98
C LEU A 319 13.37 -25.87 -3.41
N LYS A 320 14.63 -25.49 -3.57
CA LYS A 320 15.28 -25.21 -4.86
C LYS A 320 14.87 -26.25 -5.91
N PRO A 321 14.20 -25.84 -7.00
CA PRO A 321 13.81 -26.76 -8.06
C PRO A 321 15.04 -27.42 -8.69
N GLU A 322 14.91 -28.70 -9.01
CA GLU A 322 15.92 -29.48 -9.71
C GLU A 322 15.56 -29.58 -11.19
N GLU A 323 16.55 -29.55 -12.08
CA GLU A 323 16.37 -29.84 -13.49
C GLU A 323 16.74 -31.30 -13.75
N ASP A 324 15.79 -32.06 -14.30
CA ASP A 324 15.98 -33.43 -14.76
C ASP A 324 16.05 -33.40 -16.30
N ILE A 325 17.25 -33.67 -16.82
CA ILE A 325 17.53 -33.65 -18.25
C ILE A 325 17.45 -35.10 -18.75
N THR A 326 16.34 -35.44 -19.39
CA THR A 326 16.13 -36.77 -20.01
C THR A 326 16.12 -36.60 -21.53
N GLY A 327 17.27 -36.86 -22.16
CA GLY A 327 17.48 -36.59 -23.59
C GLY A 327 17.48 -35.08 -23.88
N ASP A 328 16.69 -34.66 -24.87
CA ASP A 328 16.57 -33.24 -25.26
C ASP A 328 15.52 -32.47 -24.43
N LYS A 329 14.85 -33.12 -23.48
CA LYS A 329 13.80 -32.51 -22.65
C LYS A 329 14.34 -32.15 -21.27
N VAL A 330 14.19 -30.89 -20.89
CA VAL A 330 14.47 -30.39 -19.54
C VAL A 330 13.16 -30.37 -18.75
N ARG A 331 13.08 -31.18 -17.69
CA ARG A 331 11.94 -31.20 -16.77
C ARG A 331 12.33 -30.53 -15.46
N VAL A 332 11.52 -29.59 -15.00
CA VAL A 332 11.73 -28.94 -13.69
C VAL A 332 10.95 -29.69 -12.62
N ILE A 333 11.64 -30.19 -11.61
CA ILE A 333 11.06 -30.93 -10.49
C ILE A 333 10.99 -30.01 -9.27
N VAL A 334 9.77 -29.68 -8.87
CA VAL A 334 9.48 -28.95 -7.62
C VAL A 334 9.08 -29.98 -6.57
N ARG A 335 9.83 -30.03 -5.45
CA ARG A 335 9.62 -31.03 -4.39
C ARG A 335 8.73 -30.53 -3.24
N ASP A 336 8.88 -29.27 -2.84
CA ASP A 336 8.15 -28.69 -1.69
C ASP A 336 7.95 -27.18 -1.88
N VAL A 337 6.72 -26.71 -1.64
CA VAL A 337 6.31 -25.30 -1.65
C VAL A 337 5.46 -25.03 -0.41
N ARG A 338 5.84 -24.02 0.38
CA ARG A 338 5.15 -23.65 1.62
C ARG A 338 4.75 -22.18 1.60
N PRO A 339 3.43 -21.87 1.60
CA PRO A 339 2.98 -20.50 1.82
C PRO A 339 3.26 -20.10 3.27
N PHE A 340 3.74 -18.88 3.47
CA PHE A 340 3.94 -18.31 4.81
C PHE A 340 3.75 -16.79 4.82
N CYS A 341 3.62 -16.23 6.02
CA CYS A 341 3.56 -14.79 6.22
C CYS A 341 4.93 -14.27 6.69
N THR A 342 5.47 -13.24 6.04
CA THR A 342 6.65 -12.55 6.54
C THR A 342 6.30 -11.81 7.83
N GLU A 343 7.21 -11.81 8.82
CA GLU A 343 6.92 -11.32 10.18
C GLU A 343 6.35 -9.91 10.23
N LYS A 344 6.72 -9.05 9.27
CA LYS A 344 6.22 -7.68 9.16
C LYS A 344 4.71 -7.60 8.95
N ASP A 345 4.14 -8.55 8.21
CA ASP A 345 2.71 -8.60 7.93
C ASP A 345 1.98 -9.49 8.95
N ALA A 346 2.66 -10.49 9.52
CA ALA A 346 2.13 -11.30 10.62
C ALA A 346 1.95 -10.48 11.91
N GLU A 347 2.86 -9.56 12.21
CA GLU A 347 2.77 -8.67 13.37
C GLU A 347 1.72 -7.57 13.15
N ALA A 348 1.66 -6.98 11.95
CA ALA A 348 0.59 -6.05 11.57
C ALA A 348 -0.81 -6.69 11.68
N ARG A 349 -0.95 -7.95 11.25
CA ARG A 349 -2.20 -8.68 11.41
C ARG A 349 -2.50 -9.14 12.82
N ARG A 350 -1.51 -9.54 13.61
CA ARG A 350 -1.73 -9.77 15.05
C ARG A 350 -2.21 -8.49 15.73
N LEU A 351 -1.72 -7.33 15.32
CA LEU A 351 -2.21 -6.03 15.77
C LEU A 351 -3.64 -5.78 15.29
N GLU A 352 -3.98 -6.02 14.02
CA GLU A 352 -5.37 -5.90 13.51
C GLU A 352 -6.33 -6.90 14.17
N GLU A 353 -5.94 -8.16 14.36
CA GLU A 353 -6.72 -9.20 15.04
C GLU A 353 -6.84 -8.91 16.55
N ALA A 354 -5.81 -8.38 17.20
CA ALA A 354 -5.88 -7.92 18.59
C ALA A 354 -6.80 -6.70 18.73
N LEU A 355 -6.79 -5.78 17.75
CA LEU A 355 -7.68 -4.62 17.71
C LEU A 355 -9.14 -5.01 17.43
N CYS A 356 -9.38 -6.01 16.58
CA CYS A 356 -10.71 -6.57 16.31
C CYS A 356 -11.23 -7.46 17.45
N SER A 357 -10.38 -8.27 18.09
CA SER A 357 -10.80 -9.13 19.22
C SER A 357 -11.06 -8.35 20.50
N PHE A 358 -10.49 -7.14 20.64
CA PHE A 358 -10.89 -6.19 21.69
C PHE A 358 -12.31 -5.62 21.48
N GLN A 359 -12.87 -5.71 20.28
CA GLN A 359 -14.21 -5.18 19.94
C GLN A 359 -15.34 -6.20 20.14
N THR A 360 -15.04 -7.49 20.33
CA THR A 360 -16.03 -8.54 20.54
C THR A 360 -15.76 -9.29 21.84
N GLN A 361 -15.98 -8.64 22.98
CA GLN A 361 -16.47 -9.37 24.14
C GLN A 361 -18.00 -9.38 24.08
N PRO A 362 -18.65 -10.51 23.73
CA PRO A 362 -20.08 -10.62 23.90
C PRO A 362 -20.38 -10.62 25.39
N SER A 363 -21.26 -9.70 25.81
CA SER A 363 -22.03 -9.89 27.03
C SER A 363 -22.75 -11.23 26.91
N ASN A 364 -22.50 -12.13 27.87
CA ASN A 364 -23.21 -13.40 27.99
C ASN A 364 -24.72 -13.14 28.08
N GLU A 365 -25.43 -13.32 26.97
CA GLU A 365 -26.85 -13.68 26.96
C GLU A 365 -26.99 -14.99 26.21
N VAL A 366 -27.49 -15.98 26.94
CA VAL A 366 -27.82 -17.32 26.48
C VAL A 366 -29.03 -17.19 25.56
N CYS A 367 -28.88 -17.57 24.29
CA CYS A 367 -30.01 -17.85 23.43
C CYS A 367 -29.82 -19.24 22.80
N ASP A 368 -30.72 -20.11 23.23
CA ASP A 368 -30.94 -21.48 22.82
C ASP A 368 -31.79 -21.48 21.54
N SER A 369 -31.31 -22.08 20.46
CA SER A 369 -32.18 -22.63 19.41
C SER A 369 -31.38 -23.46 18.42
N SER A 370 -31.80 -24.71 18.32
CA SER A 370 -31.43 -25.72 17.35
C SER A 370 -31.87 -25.38 15.92
N ASP A 371 -31.28 -26.15 14.99
CA ASP A 371 -31.77 -26.49 13.66
C ASP A 371 -31.33 -25.61 12.47
N CYS A 372 -30.68 -26.27 11.50
CA CYS A 372 -30.69 -26.08 10.03
C CYS A 372 -29.45 -26.81 9.44
N VAL A 373 -29.53 -28.14 9.22
CA VAL A 373 -29.72 -28.83 7.92
C VAL A 373 -28.69 -28.43 6.84
N ASP A 374 -27.75 -29.34 6.57
CA ASP A 374 -26.75 -29.29 5.50
C ASP A 374 -27.35 -29.78 4.17
N ASP A 375 -27.36 -28.92 3.14
CA ASP A 375 -27.59 -29.30 1.74
C ASP A 375 -26.25 -29.57 1.04
N VAL A 376 -26.04 -30.84 0.70
CA VAL A 376 -24.93 -31.34 -0.12
C VAL A 376 -25.31 -31.20 -1.59
N MET A 377 -24.49 -30.51 -2.40
CA MET A 377 -24.57 -30.60 -3.86
C MET A 377 -23.35 -31.34 -4.42
N ASP A 378 -23.64 -32.53 -4.93
CA ASP A 378 -22.83 -33.34 -5.83
C ASP A 378 -22.50 -32.61 -7.13
N TRP A 379 -21.25 -32.71 -7.58
CA TRP A 379 -20.88 -32.57 -8.98
C TRP A 379 -19.73 -33.55 -9.31
N GLU A 380 -20.11 -34.69 -9.91
CA GLU A 380 -19.20 -35.55 -10.66
C GLU A 380 -19.00 -35.04 -12.11
N TYR A 381 -17.92 -35.53 -12.73
CA TYR A 381 -17.72 -35.76 -14.17
C TYR A 381 -16.91 -34.71 -14.98
N VAL A 382 -15.62 -34.98 -15.23
CA VAL A 382 -15.04 -35.61 -16.46
C VAL A 382 -13.50 -35.51 -16.43
N GLN A 383 -12.87 -36.64 -16.69
CA GLN A 383 -11.44 -36.88 -16.90
C GLN A 383 -11.07 -36.57 -18.36
N ASN A 384 -9.93 -35.92 -18.63
CA ASN A 384 -9.15 -36.16 -19.85
C ASN A 384 -7.70 -35.68 -19.73
N HIS A 385 -6.78 -36.56 -20.15
CA HIS A 385 -5.34 -36.38 -20.23
C HIS A 385 -4.93 -35.30 -21.22
N MET A 386 -3.91 -34.51 -20.87
CA MET A 386 -3.05 -33.85 -21.86
C MET A 386 -1.59 -33.88 -21.40
N ASP A 387 -0.78 -34.68 -22.09
CA ASP A 387 0.66 -34.53 -22.16
C ASP A 387 0.96 -33.22 -22.91
N VAL A 388 1.80 -32.36 -22.33
CA VAL A 388 2.30 -31.16 -22.99
C VAL A 388 3.81 -31.25 -23.11
N ASP A 389 4.27 -31.56 -24.32
CA ASP A 389 5.65 -31.37 -24.75
C ASP A 389 5.91 -29.89 -25.01
N MET A 390 6.95 -29.33 -24.38
CA MET A 390 7.49 -28.04 -24.76
C MET A 390 8.71 -28.19 -25.67
N PRO A 391 8.84 -27.38 -26.73
CA PRO A 391 10.05 -27.36 -27.56
C PRO A 391 11.18 -26.56 -26.91
N VAL A 392 12.39 -27.00 -27.25
CA VAL A 392 13.69 -26.48 -26.82
C VAL A 392 14.00 -25.10 -27.43
N ASN A 393 14.55 -24.27 -26.57
CA ASN A 393 15.44 -23.11 -26.74
C ASN A 393 15.77 -22.61 -28.17
N LEU A 394 15.59 -21.30 -28.38
CA LEU A 394 16.17 -20.52 -29.48
C LEU A 394 16.98 -19.37 -28.85
N GLN A 395 18.15 -19.71 -28.34
CA GLN A 395 19.25 -18.77 -28.13
C GLN A 395 20.29 -19.08 -29.21
N ASP A 396 20.24 -18.34 -30.31
CA ASP A 396 21.41 -17.98 -31.12
C ASP A 396 20.95 -17.08 -32.25
N THR A 397 21.22 -15.78 -32.10
CA THR A 397 21.52 -14.82 -33.18
C THR A 397 21.73 -13.46 -32.52
N LEU A 398 22.91 -13.25 -31.95
CA LEU A 398 23.42 -11.90 -31.72
C LEU A 398 24.80 -11.78 -32.36
N ASP A 399 24.84 -10.85 -33.30
CA ASP A 399 25.95 -10.44 -34.14
C ASP A 399 27.13 -9.89 -33.30
N PRO A 400 28.37 -10.41 -33.48
CA PRO A 400 29.55 -9.94 -32.75
C PRO A 400 30.06 -8.54 -33.16
N GLU A 401 29.56 -7.90 -34.22
CA GLU A 401 30.20 -6.69 -34.79
C GLU A 401 29.83 -5.34 -34.13
N MET A 402 28.89 -5.31 -33.18
CA MET A 402 28.45 -4.04 -32.54
C MET A 402 29.12 -3.71 -31.19
N ARG A 403 30.29 -4.28 -30.87
CA ARG A 403 31.00 -4.01 -29.60
C ARG A 403 32.26 -3.16 -29.69
N ALA A 404 32.57 -2.56 -30.84
CA ALA A 404 33.75 -1.73 -31.01
C ALA A 404 33.41 -0.32 -31.51
N GLN A 405 32.63 0.44 -30.74
CA GLN A 405 32.55 1.91 -30.89
C GLN A 405 31.88 2.55 -29.68
N THR A 406 32.53 2.48 -28.53
CA THR A 406 32.34 3.48 -27.48
C THR A 406 33.57 3.49 -26.58
N TYR A 407 34.28 4.61 -26.65
CA TYR A 407 35.44 5.00 -25.85
C TYR A 407 36.80 4.41 -26.24
N ARG A 408 37.79 5.31 -26.23
CA ARG A 408 39.22 5.02 -26.20
C ARG A 408 39.57 4.09 -25.05
#